data_AF-A0A1H2ZCN0-F1
#
_entry.id   AF-A0A1H2ZCN0-F1
#
_cell.length_a   1.000
_cell.length_b   1.000
_cell.length_c   1.000
_cell.angle_alpha   90.00
_cell.angle_beta   90.00
_cell.angle_gamma   90.00
#
_symmetry.space_group_name_H-M   'P 1'
#
loop_
_entity.id
_entity.type
_entity.pdbx_description
1 polymer ?
#
loop_
_entity_poly.entity_id
_entity_poly.type
_entity_poly.pdbx_seq_one_letter_code
_entity_poly.pdbx_strand_id
1 'polypeptide(L)'
;MGILEKNVIPGNHGKTFGTNAKEDADLSQIKNSISEIDGIVDVILNTSIFPREFTVHTSKMVAIDEIENKVKKVGFHAIPKATFTL
;
A
#
# COMPACT_ATOMS: atom_id res chain seq x y z
N MET A 1 11.48 13.40 9.08
CA MET A 1 10.07 13.53 9.48
C MET A 1 9.36 14.55 8.59
N GLY A 2 9.16 14.18 7.33
CA GLY A 2 8.42 14.98 6.35
C GLY A 2 6.99 14.47 6.15
N ILE A 3 6.11 15.33 5.63
CA ILE A 3 4.71 14.99 5.30
C ILE A 3 4.65 13.82 4.28
N LEU A 4 5.64 13.73 3.38
CA LEU A 4 5.77 12.67 2.36
C LEU A 4 6.14 11.30 2.96
N GLU A 5 6.81 11.30 4.11
CA GLU A 5 7.21 10.05 4.80
C GLU A 5 6.03 9.40 5.52
N LYS A 6 5.03 10.20 5.91
CA LYS A 6 3.87 9.78 6.72
C LYS A 6 2.58 9.58 5.92
N ASN A 7 2.53 10.08 4.69
CA ASN A 7 1.32 10.08 3.88
C ASN A 7 1.57 9.54 2.48
N VAL A 8 0.54 8.91 1.92
CA VAL A 8 0.41 8.67 0.49
C VAL A 8 -0.20 9.93 -0.13
N ILE A 9 0.51 10.50 -1.10
CA ILE A 9 0.11 11.75 -1.75
C ILE A 9 -0.74 11.41 -2.99
N PRO A 10 -1.84 12.13 -3.22
CA PRO A 10 -2.65 11.92 -4.40
C PRO A 10 -1.90 12.26 -5.69
N GLY A 11 -2.17 11.49 -6.75
CA GLY A 11 -1.54 11.66 -8.05
C GLY A 11 -1.19 10.33 -8.72
N ASN A 12 -0.42 10.42 -9.81
CA ASN A 12 -0.21 9.28 -10.71
C ASN A 12 0.91 8.32 -10.30
N HIS A 13 1.71 8.65 -9.29
CA HIS A 13 2.85 7.81 -8.88
C HIS A 13 2.44 6.72 -7.88
N GLY A 14 1.43 6.98 -7.05
CA GLY A 14 1.06 6.10 -5.95
C GLY A 14 2.20 5.93 -4.93
N LYS A 15 2.02 5.00 -3.99
CA LYS A 15 3.07 4.59 -3.06
C LYS A 15 3.15 3.07 -2.98
N THR A 16 4.35 2.53 -3.15
CA THR A 16 4.60 1.09 -3.12
C THR A 16 4.88 0.61 -1.70
N PHE A 17 4.34 -0.54 -1.36
CA PHE A 17 4.49 -1.22 -0.09
C PHE A 17 4.96 -2.65 -0.32
N GLY A 18 5.94 -3.08 0.46
CA GLY A 18 6.30 -4.49 0.57
C GLY A 18 5.39 -5.18 1.60
N THR A 19 5.05 -6.43 1.35
CA THR A 19 4.27 -7.26 2.29
C THR A 19 4.90 -8.63 2.51
N ASN A 20 4.59 -9.23 3.67
CA ASN A 20 4.95 -10.60 4.00
C ASN A 20 3.94 -11.64 3.47
N ALA A 21 2.90 -11.21 2.74
CA ALA A 21 2.01 -12.11 2.00
C ALA A 21 2.81 -13.03 1.07
N LYS A 22 2.33 -14.27 0.90
CA LYS A 22 3.03 -15.29 0.08
C LYS A 22 2.17 -15.82 -1.06
N GLU A 23 0.85 -15.75 -0.93
CA GLU A 23 -0.10 -16.24 -1.91
C GLU A 23 -0.83 -15.10 -2.63
N ASP A 24 -1.36 -15.37 -3.82
CA ASP A 24 -2.13 -14.39 -4.59
C ASP A 24 -3.45 -14.05 -3.87
N ALA A 25 -4.03 -15.03 -3.17
CA ALA A 25 -5.22 -14.86 -2.34
C ALA A 25 -4.98 -13.86 -1.21
N ASP A 26 -3.83 -13.95 -0.52
CA ASP A 26 -3.43 -13.01 0.53
C ASP A 26 -3.38 -11.56 0.01
N LEU A 27 -2.75 -11.36 -1.15
CA LEU A 27 -2.66 -10.04 -1.78
C LEU A 27 -4.02 -9.50 -2.19
N SER A 28 -4.92 -10.37 -2.65
CA SER A 28 -6.30 -10.00 -2.98
C SER A 28 -7.08 -9.55 -1.75
N GLN A 29 -6.90 -10.24 -0.60
CA GLN A 29 -7.49 -9.80 0.67
C GLN A 29 -6.94 -8.45 1.13
N ILE A 30 -5.62 -8.25 1.03
CA ILE A 30 -4.97 -6.97 1.33
C ILE A 30 -5.55 -5.87 0.45
N LYS A 31 -5.64 -6.09 -0.87
CA LYS A 31 -6.22 -5.15 -1.83
C LYS A 31 -7.64 -4.76 -1.42
N ASN A 32 -8.50 -5.74 -1.18
CA ASN A 32 -9.90 -5.47 -0.83
C ASN A 32 -10.01 -4.66 0.47
N SER A 33 -9.20 -4.99 1.48
CA SER A 33 -9.22 -4.28 2.76
C SER A 33 -8.72 -2.84 2.66
N ILE A 34 -7.69 -2.61 1.84
CA ILE A 34 -7.15 -1.27 1.57
C ILE A 34 -8.17 -0.45 0.75
N SER A 35 -8.78 -1.02 -0.27
CA SER A 35 -9.75 -0.31 -1.12
C SER A 35 -10.99 0.22 -0.37
N GLU A 36 -11.25 -0.25 0.85
CA GLU A 36 -12.30 0.30 1.73
C GLU A 36 -11.93 1.66 2.35
N ILE A 37 -10.66 2.06 2.31
CA ILE A 37 -10.22 3.36 2.85
C ILE A 37 -10.72 4.46 1.92
N ASP A 38 -11.43 5.43 2.50
CA ASP A 38 -11.89 6.61 1.76
C ASP A 38 -10.69 7.37 1.20
N GLY A 39 -10.70 7.61 -0.11
CA GLY A 39 -9.61 8.27 -0.84
C GLY A 39 -8.66 7.35 -1.58
N ILE A 40 -8.82 6.03 -1.48
CA ILE A 40 -8.09 5.07 -2.32
C ILE A 40 -8.81 4.91 -3.65
N VAL A 41 -8.04 5.07 -4.73
CA VAL A 41 -8.54 4.98 -6.11
C VAL A 41 -8.25 3.62 -6.69
N ASP A 42 -7.02 3.14 -6.51
CA ASP A 42 -6.62 1.84 -7.03
C ASP A 42 -5.49 1.24 -6.18
N VAL A 43 -5.41 -0.09 -6.22
CA VAL A 43 -4.35 -0.88 -5.61
C VAL A 43 -3.85 -1.88 -6.64
N ILE A 44 -2.62 -1.66 -7.10
CA ILE A 44 -1.94 -2.47 -8.10
C ILE A 44 -1.09 -3.50 -7.39
N LEU A 45 -1.38 -4.78 -7.61
CA LEU A 45 -0.64 -5.89 -7.01
C LEU A 45 0.52 -6.30 -7.93
N ASN A 46 1.71 -6.49 -7.36
CA ASN A 46 2.87 -7.03 -8.06
C ASN A 46 3.23 -8.41 -7.49
N THR A 47 2.79 -9.44 -8.20
CA THR A 47 3.02 -10.86 -7.87
C THR A 47 4.30 -11.43 -8.50
N SER A 48 4.93 -10.69 -9.41
CA SER A 48 6.08 -11.18 -10.18
C SER A 48 7.42 -11.08 -9.44
N ILE A 49 7.44 -10.45 -8.26
CA ILE A 49 8.64 -10.23 -7.45
C ILE A 49 8.45 -10.74 -6.02
N PHE A 50 9.56 -11.15 -5.38
CA PHE A 50 9.58 -11.53 -3.97
C PHE A 50 10.61 -10.69 -3.19
N PRO A 51 10.24 -10.10 -2.03
CA PRO A 51 8.91 -10.12 -1.41
C PRO A 51 7.84 -9.46 -2.28
N ARG A 52 6.58 -9.88 -2.09
CA ARG A 52 5.44 -9.38 -2.87
C ARG A 52 5.20 -7.91 -2.55
N GLU A 53 4.76 -7.15 -3.55
CA GLU A 53 4.56 -5.72 -3.43
C GLU A 53 3.17 -5.30 -3.93
N PHE A 54 2.69 -4.17 -3.43
CA PHE A 54 1.51 -3.53 -3.95
C PHE A 54 1.70 -2.01 -3.97
N THR A 55 1.10 -1.35 -4.94
CA THR A 55 1.15 0.11 -5.09
C THR A 55 -0.24 0.68 -4.89
N VAL A 56 -0.35 1.65 -3.99
CA VAL A 56 -1.61 2.31 -3.63
C VAL A 56 -1.68 3.67 -4.30
N HIS A 57 -2.72 3.91 -5.08
CA HIS A 57 -3.05 5.20 -5.67
C HIS A 57 -4.20 5.85 -4.89
N THR A 58 -4.07 7.15 -4.63
CA THR A 58 -5.04 7.90 -3.82
C THR A 58 -5.51 9.14 -4.56
N SER A 59 -6.76 9.54 -4.32
CA SER A 59 -7.35 10.80 -4.81
C SER A 59 -7.21 11.94 -3.81
N LYS A 60 -6.96 11.61 -2.54
CA LYS A 60 -6.67 12.55 -1.46
C LYS A 60 -5.53 12.02 -0.60
N MET A 61 -5.01 12.86 0.29
CA MET A 61 -3.96 12.45 1.21
C MET A 61 -4.48 11.37 2.17
N VAL A 62 -3.78 10.24 2.22
CA VAL A 62 -4.09 9.12 3.12
C VAL A 62 -2.86 8.84 3.99
N ALA A 63 -3.07 8.66 5.29
CA ALA A 63 -1.98 8.33 6.20
C ALA A 63 -1.47 6.92 5.92
N ILE A 64 -0.15 6.74 5.90
CA ILE A 64 0.47 5.42 5.74
C ILE A 64 0.06 4.49 6.87
N ASP A 65 0.00 5.02 8.09
CA ASP A 65 -0.43 4.28 9.28
C ASP A 65 -1.83 3.70 9.10
N GLU A 66 -2.73 4.38 8.37
CA GLU A 66 -4.08 3.88 8.10
C GLU A 66 -4.06 2.65 7.21
N ILE A 67 -3.23 2.68 6.15
CA ILE A 67 -3.00 1.55 5.25
C ILE A 67 -2.35 0.40 6.03
N GLU A 68 -1.28 0.66 6.77
CA GLU A 68 -0.61 -0.37 7.57
C GLU A 68 -1.56 -1.01 8.58
N ASN A 69 -2.43 -0.23 9.22
CA ASN A 69 -3.41 -0.74 10.16
C ASN A 69 -4.48 -1.61 9.48
N LYS A 70 -4.94 -1.26 8.28
CA LYS A 70 -5.83 -2.12 7.49
C LYS A 70 -5.15 -3.43 7.11
N VAL A 71 -3.90 -3.38 6.68
CA VAL A 71 -3.11 -4.59 6.35
C VAL A 71 -2.87 -5.47 7.58
N LYS A 72 -2.59 -4.87 8.75
CA LYS A 72 -2.47 -5.60 10.02
C LYS A 72 -3.76 -6.30 10.42
N LYS A 73 -4.94 -5.71 10.15
CA LYS A 73 -6.25 -6.32 10.46
C LYS A 73 -6.51 -7.59 9.65
N VAL A 74 -5.96 -7.70 8.45
CA VAL A 74 -6.05 -8.93 7.63
C VAL A 74 -4.95 -9.94 7.95
N GLY A 75 -4.10 -9.67 8.95
CA GLY A 75 -3.06 -10.60 9.41
C GLY A 75 -1.70 -10.44 8.74
N PHE A 76 -1.49 -9.37 7.97
CA PHE A 76 -0.26 -9.13 7.23
C PHE A 76 0.45 -7.85 7.68
N HIS A 77 1.69 -7.67 7.25
CA HIS A 77 2.44 -6.44 7.46
C HIS A 77 2.69 -5.75 6.14
N ALA A 78 2.41 -4.45 6.08
CA ALA A 78 2.82 -3.57 4.98
C ALA A 78 3.96 -2.68 5.47
N ILE A 79 5.00 -2.56 4.66
CA ILE A 79 6.11 -1.63 4.91
C ILE A 79 6.23 -0.73 3.68
N PRO A 80 6.10 0.60 3.81
CA PRO A 80 6.24 1.51 2.69
C PRO A 80 7.67 1.42 2.15
N LYS A 81 7.82 1.16 0.85
CA LYS A 81 9.11 1.35 0.17
C LYS A 81 9.30 2.84 -0.06
N ALA A 82 10.47 3.34 0.28
CA ALA A 82 10.80 4.71 -0.02
C ALA A 82 10.89 4.89 -1.53
N THR A 83 10.24 5.94 -2.04
CA THR A 83 10.40 6.38 -3.43
C THR A 83 11.78 7.01 -3.55
N PHE A 84 12.81 6.20 -3.75
CA PHE A 84 14.12 6.71 -4.14
C PHE A 84 14.32 6.48 -5.63
N THR A 85 14.11 7.54 -6.39
CA THR A 85 14.78 7.74 -7.66
C THR A 85 15.59 9.03 -7.50
N LEU A 86 16.90 8.88 -7.31
CA LEU A 86 17.87 9.94 -7.61
C LEU A 86 17.97 10.07 -9.13
#